data_AF-A0AAD9R1B6-F1
#
_entry.id   AF-A0AAD9R1B6-F1
#
_cell.length_a   1.000
_cell.length_b   1.000
_cell.length_c   1.000
_cell.angle_alpha   90.00
_cell.angle_beta   90.00
_cell.angle_gamma   90.00
#
_symmetry.space_group_name_H-M   'P 1'
#
loop_
_entity.id
_entity.type
_entity.pdbx_description
1 polymer ?
#
loop_
_entity_poly.entity_id
_entity_poly.type
_entity_poly.pdbx_seq_one_letter_code
_entity_poly.pdbx_strand_id
1 'polypeptide(L)'
;MGSIAKAMKDALEATGYSELRDHQRKIIEAYLSGKDAFVSAPTGAGKSLTFELAPYTFDHLFGEAYNAIVFVIVPLISLMKDQI
;
A
#
# COMPACT_ATOMS: atom_id res chain seq x y z
N MET A 1 -1.90 16.09 12.37
CA MET A 1 -2.12 15.27 11.17
C MET A 1 -0.95 15.47 10.23
N GLY A 2 -0.23 14.40 9.89
CA GLY A 2 0.86 14.45 8.91
C GLY A 2 0.33 14.65 7.49
N SER A 3 1.19 15.04 6.55
CA SER A 3 0.80 15.01 5.14
C SER A 3 0.82 13.58 4.60
N ILE A 4 -0.08 13.24 3.67
CA ILE A 4 -0.10 11.93 2.99
C ILE A 4 1.28 11.61 2.38
N ALA A 5 1.93 12.61 1.77
CA ALA A 5 3.28 12.46 1.22
C ALA A 5 4.33 12.04 2.27
N LYS A 6 4.25 12.59 3.49
CA LYS A 6 5.14 12.19 4.58
C LYS A 6 4.84 10.77 5.05
N ALA A 7 3.57 10.42 5.26
CA ALA A 7 3.18 9.07 5.68
C ALA A 7 3.63 7.99 4.69
N MET A 8 3.53 8.25 3.39
CA MET A 8 4.06 7.35 2.35
C MET A 8 5.58 7.21 2.41
N LYS A 9 6.29 8.32 2.65
CA LYS A 9 7.75 8.32 2.77
C LYS A 9 8.20 7.51 3.99
N ASP A 10 7.59 7.75 5.15
CA ASP A 10 7.94 7.08 6.39
C ASP A 10 7.67 5.56 6.28
N ALA A 11 6.55 5.16 5.64
CA ALA A 11 6.24 3.75 5.36
C ALA A 11 7.26 3.08 4.40
N LEU A 12 7.71 3.79 3.36
CA LEU A 12 8.73 3.30 2.42
C LEU A 12 10.07 3.05 3.12
N GLU A 13 10.50 3.99 3.96
CA GLU A 13 11.74 3.88 4.73
C GLU A 13 11.70 2.69 5.70
N ALA A 14 10.56 2.45 6.36
CA ALA A 14 10.38 1.34 7.29
C ALA A 14 10.38 -0.05 6.62
N THR A 15 10.03 -0.12 5.32
CA THR A 15 9.88 -1.38 4.57
C THR A 15 11.07 -1.69 3.65
N GLY A 16 12.03 -0.77 3.54
CA GLY A 16 13.25 -0.97 2.75
C GLY A 16 13.11 -0.71 1.24
N TYR A 17 12.02 -0.06 0.82
CA TYR A 17 11.80 0.33 -0.59
C TYR A 17 12.25 1.77 -0.85
N SER A 18 12.82 2.03 -2.02
CA SER A 18 13.40 3.34 -2.35
C SER A 18 12.40 4.37 -2.87
N GLU A 19 11.45 3.95 -3.72
CA GLU A 19 10.47 4.85 -4.33
C GLU A 19 9.20 4.13 -4.78
N LEU A 20 8.09 4.88 -4.84
CA LEU A 20 6.85 4.45 -5.46
C LEU A 20 6.79 4.87 -6.92
N ARG A 21 6.32 3.97 -7.77
CA ARG A 21 5.84 4.28 -9.12
C ARG A 21 4.56 5.13 -9.02
N ASP A 22 4.28 5.92 -10.05
CA ASP A 22 3.14 6.85 -10.08
C ASP A 22 1.80 6.18 -9.82
N HIS A 23 1.55 4.99 -10.39
CA HIS A 23 0.29 4.29 -10.15
C HIS A 23 0.15 3.85 -8.70
N GLN A 24 1.24 3.42 -8.07
CA GLN A 24 1.25 2.98 -6.67
C GLN A 24 0.90 4.14 -5.73
N ARG A 25 1.51 5.32 -5.97
CA ARG A 25 1.19 6.54 -5.22
C ARG A 25 -0.29 6.90 -5.34
N LYS A 26 -0.82 6.92 -6.56
CA LYS A 26 -2.24 7.27 -6.82
C LYS A 26 -3.22 6.31 -6.13
N ILE A 27 -2.88 5.01 -6.06
CA ILE A 27 -3.69 4.01 -5.37
C ILE A 27 -3.71 4.27 -3.85
N ILE A 28 -2.54 4.52 -3.26
CA ILE A 28 -2.43 4.80 -1.82
C ILE A 28 -3.12 6.12 -1.47
N GLU A 29 -3.00 7.16 -2.30
CA GLU A 29 -3.71 8.42 -2.12
C GLU A 29 -5.24 8.26 -2.17
N ALA A 30 -5.75 7.44 -3.11
CA ALA A 30 -7.17 7.11 -3.17
C ALA A 30 -7.63 6.37 -1.91
N TYR A 31 -6.88 5.34 -1.49
CA TYR A 31 -7.12 4.57 -0.27
C TYR A 31 -7.18 5.45 0.99
N LEU A 32 -6.16 6.29 1.23
CA LEU A 32 -6.09 7.18 2.39
C LEU A 32 -7.17 8.29 2.35
N SER A 33 -7.73 8.56 1.18
CA SER A 33 -8.87 9.46 0.99
C SER A 33 -10.23 8.77 1.13
N GLY A 34 -10.27 7.47 1.47
CA GLY A 34 -11.50 6.69 1.57
C GLY A 34 -12.19 6.43 0.24
N LYS A 35 -11.42 6.39 -0.87
CA LYS A 35 -11.93 6.15 -2.23
C LYS A 35 -11.50 4.78 -2.73
N ASP A 36 -12.38 4.15 -3.51
CA ASP A 36 -12.06 2.95 -4.26
C ASP A 36 -11.10 3.25 -5.42
N ALA A 37 -10.22 2.29 -5.72
CA ALA A 37 -9.30 2.36 -6.84
C ALA A 37 -9.35 1.08 -7.67
N PHE A 38 -9.44 1.23 -9.00
CA PHE A 38 -9.27 0.14 -9.95
C PHE A 38 -7.96 0.31 -10.71
N VAL A 39 -7.22 -0.78 -10.87
CA VAL A 39 -5.87 -0.76 -11.44
C VAL A 39 -5.77 -1.79 -12.55
N SER A 40 -5.57 -1.31 -13.78
CA SER A 40 -5.18 -2.14 -14.91
C SER A 40 -3.68 -1.96 -15.15
N ALA A 41 -2.88 -2.95 -14.79
CA ALA A 41 -1.43 -2.92 -14.95
C ALA A 41 -0.88 -4.33 -15.22
N PRO A 42 0.21 -4.46 -16.01
CA PRO A 42 0.78 -5.77 -16.36
C PRO A 42 1.36 -6.51 -15.14
N THR A 43 1.62 -7.80 -15.29
CA THR A 43 2.42 -8.57 -14.33
C THR A 43 3.81 -7.92 -14.17
N GLY A 44 4.41 -8.01 -12.97
CA GLY A 44 5.67 -7.30 -12.67
C GLY A 44 5.56 -5.78 -12.49
N ALA A 45 4.37 -5.19 -12.65
CA ALA A 45 4.16 -3.75 -12.42
C ALA A 45 4.29 -3.32 -10.94
N GLY A 46 4.57 -4.26 -10.01
CA GLY A 46 4.72 -3.96 -8.59
C GLY A 46 3.39 -3.65 -7.90
N LYS A 47 2.29 -4.30 -8.32
CA LYS A 47 0.98 -4.09 -7.69
C LYS A 47 1.00 -4.45 -6.20
N SER A 48 1.72 -5.51 -5.82
CA SER A 48 1.77 -6.02 -4.44
C SER A 48 2.16 -5.00 -3.39
N LEU A 49 3.16 -4.20 -3.73
CA LEU A 49 3.67 -3.15 -2.85
C LEU A 49 2.58 -2.17 -2.37
N THR A 50 1.53 -1.93 -3.16
CA THR A 50 0.46 -0.99 -2.77
C THR A 50 -0.38 -1.50 -1.62
N PHE A 51 -0.70 -2.80 -1.60
CA PHE A 51 -1.47 -3.40 -0.52
C PHE A 51 -0.59 -3.72 0.69
N GLU A 52 0.69 -4.01 0.47
CA GLU A 52 1.68 -4.17 1.54
C GLU A 52 1.92 -2.86 2.30
N LEU A 53 2.05 -1.72 1.61
CA LEU A 53 2.31 -0.42 2.26
C LEU A 53 1.07 0.25 2.83
N ALA A 54 -0.11 -0.03 2.29
CA ALA A 54 -1.36 0.60 2.72
C ALA A 54 -1.55 0.68 4.25
N PRO A 55 -1.44 -0.42 5.04
CA PRO A 55 -1.65 -0.34 6.49
C PRO A 55 -0.61 0.55 7.18
N TYR A 56 0.67 0.46 6.80
CA TYR A 56 1.72 1.32 7.34
C TYR A 56 1.48 2.80 7.04
N THR A 57 1.07 3.12 5.81
CA THR A 57 0.74 4.51 5.45
C THR A 57 -0.48 5.04 6.20
N PHE A 58 -1.44 4.17 6.53
CA PHE A 58 -2.58 4.52 7.36
C PHE A 58 -2.15 4.82 8.79
N ASP A 59 -1.39 3.91 9.41
CA ASP A 59 -0.92 4.05 10.79
C ASP A 59 -0.01 5.29 10.95
N HIS A 60 0.88 5.58 10.00
CA HIS A 60 1.67 6.81 10.03
C HIS A 60 0.84 8.09 9.88
N LEU A 61 -0.29 8.03 9.15
CA LEU A 61 -1.13 9.20 8.92
C LEU A 61 -2.11 9.47 10.07
N PHE A 62 -2.70 8.41 10.62
CA PHE A 62 -3.79 8.48 11.60
C PHE A 62 -3.35 8.10 13.01
N GLY A 63 -2.29 7.32 13.18
CA GLY A 63 -1.64 6.97 14.45
C GLY A 63 -1.26 5.50 14.55
N GLU A 64 -0.10 5.19 15.13
CA GLU A 64 0.40 3.81 15.30
C GLU A 64 -0.50 2.92 16.19
N ALA A 65 -1.40 3.52 16.98
CA ALA A 65 -2.32 2.78 17.84
C ALA A 65 -3.44 2.07 17.07
N TYR A 66 -3.65 2.39 15.79
CA TYR A 66 -4.69 1.77 14.95
C TYR A 66 -4.33 0.33 14.56
N ASN A 67 -3.03 0.01 14.42
CA ASN A 67 -2.55 -1.31 14.00
C ASN A 67 -3.32 -1.82 12.78
N ALA A 68 -3.29 -1.04 11.70
CA ALA A 68 -4.08 -1.29 10.52
C ALA A 68 -3.70 -2.62 9.87
N ILE A 69 -4.70 -3.30 9.31
CA ILE A 69 -4.52 -4.53 8.55
C ILE A 69 -5.15 -4.39 7.17
N VAL A 70 -4.60 -5.12 6.20
CA VAL A 70 -5.17 -5.24 4.86
C VAL A 70 -5.55 -6.69 4.61
N PHE A 71 -6.75 -6.88 4.06
CA PHE A 71 -7.22 -8.18 3.62
C PHE A 71 -7.02 -8.33 2.11
N VAL A 72 -6.11 -9.22 1.71
CA VAL A 72 -5.80 -9.49 0.30
C VAL A 72 -6.52 -10.76 -0.12
N ILE A 73 -7.48 -10.62 -1.05
CA ILE A 73 -8.21 -11.76 -1.61
C ILE A 73 -7.57 -12.12 -2.96
N VAL A 74 -7.08 -13.35 -3.07
CA VAL A 74 -6.52 -13.87 -4.32
C VAL A 74 -7.29 -15.12 -4.77
N PRO A 75 -7.39 -15.35 -6.09
CA PRO A 75 -8.21 -16.44 -6.63
C PRO A 75 -7.56 -17.82 -6.50
N LEU A 76 -6.24 -17.90 -6.30
CA LEU A 76 -5.48 -19.15 -6.31
C LEU A 76 -4.51 -19.22 -5.12
N ILE A 77 -4.42 -20.40 -4.49
CA ILE A 77 -3.48 -20.67 -3.40
C ILE A 77 -2.02 -20.51 -3.86
N SER A 78 -1.71 -20.83 -5.12
CA SER A 78 -0.37 -20.62 -5.68
C SER A 78 0.03 -19.15 -5.60
N LEU A 79 -0.89 -18.23 -5.90
CA LEU A 79 -0.65 -16.79 -5.81
C LEU A 79 -0.50 -16.32 -4.36
N MET A 80 -1.14 -16.99 -3.40
CA MET A 80 -0.90 -16.70 -1.98
C MET A 80 0.55 -17.01 -1.60
N LYS A 81 1.07 -18.17 -2.03
CA LYS A 81 2.43 -18.61 -1.69
C LYS A 81 3.52 -17.71 -2.28
N ASP A 82 3.27 -17.12 -3.45
CA ASP A 82 4.20 -16.19 -4.09
C ASP A 82 4.28 -14.82 -3.38
N GLN A 83 3.40 -14.58 -2.39
CA GLN A 83 3.29 -13.31 -1.64
C GLN A 83 3.62 -13.45 -0.14
N ILE A 84 3.92 -14.66 0.34
CA ILE A 84 4.28 -14.96 1.75
C ILE A 84 5.80 -15.00 1.91
#